data_AF-A0A947JSH9-F1
#
_entry.id   AF-A0A947JSH9-F1
#
_cell.length_a   1.000
_cell.length_b   1.000
_cell.length_c   1.000
_cell.angle_alpha   90.00
_cell.angle_beta   90.00
_cell.angle_gamma   90.00
#
_symmetry.space_group_name_H-M   'P 1'
#
loop_
_entity.id
_entity.type
_entity.pdbx_description
1 polymer ?
#
loop_
_entity_poly.entity_id
_entity_poly.type
_entity_poly.pdbx_seq_one_letter_code
_entity_poly.pdbx_strand_id
1 'polypeptide(L)'
;MTTSTNAGDPAAPRAIREASEREIRLVIAASSAGTIFEWYDFFIYGTLAGLIGAAFFPSDNETLQILLVWAGFAVGFGFRPLGAILFGFLGDRLGRKYTFLVTVTLMGVATAGVGMIPTAASIGIAAPIIVIGLRILQGLALGGEYGGAAIYVAEH
;
A
#
# COMPACT_ATOMS: atom_id res chain seq x y z
N MET A 1 -62.09 -22.64 -8.48
CA MET A 1 -61.79 -23.17 -7.13
C MET A 1 -61.08 -24.49 -7.38
N THR A 2 -59.77 -24.52 -7.47
CA THR A 2 -58.83 -24.51 -6.34
C THR A 2 -57.52 -23.82 -6.68
N THR A 3 -57.09 -22.94 -5.78
CA THR A 3 -55.76 -22.38 -5.65
C THR A 3 -54.78 -23.45 -5.14
N SER A 4 -53.58 -23.54 -5.73
CA SER A 4 -52.41 -24.02 -5.01
C SER A 4 -51.20 -23.20 -5.43
N THR A 5 -50.93 -22.21 -4.59
CA THR A 5 -49.67 -21.48 -4.44
C THR A 5 -48.51 -22.47 -4.39
N ASN A 6 -47.61 -22.43 -5.37
CA ASN A 6 -46.33 -23.10 -5.21
C ASN A 6 -45.36 -22.12 -4.54
N ALA A 7 -44.88 -22.57 -3.39
CA ALA A 7 -44.07 -21.83 -2.44
C ALA A 7 -42.75 -21.35 -3.08
N GLY A 8 -42.25 -20.25 -2.53
CA GLY A 8 -41.02 -19.59 -2.98
C GLY A 8 -39.85 -20.56 -3.11
N ASP A 9 -39.14 -20.40 -4.23
CA ASP A 9 -37.87 -21.05 -4.53
C ASP A 9 -36.88 -20.80 -3.36
N PRO A 10 -36.47 -21.84 -2.62
CA PRO A 10 -35.53 -21.69 -1.53
C PRO A 10 -34.15 -21.43 -2.11
N ALA A 11 -33.75 -20.16 -2.13
CA ALA A 11 -32.37 -19.66 -2.24
C ALA A 11 -31.40 -20.62 -2.96
N ALA A 12 -31.40 -20.58 -4.29
CA ALA A 12 -30.38 -21.22 -5.11
C ALA A 12 -28.98 -20.91 -4.53
N PRO A 13 -28.10 -21.91 -4.36
CA PRO A 13 -26.76 -21.70 -3.83
C PRO A 13 -26.06 -20.64 -4.67
N ARG A 14 -25.65 -19.54 -4.03
CA ARG A 14 -24.97 -18.43 -4.66
C ARG A 14 -23.70 -18.99 -5.31
N ALA A 15 -23.71 -19.14 -6.64
CA ALA A 15 -22.57 -19.68 -7.38
C ALA A 15 -21.31 -18.91 -6.96
N ILE A 16 -20.33 -19.63 -6.41
CA ILE A 16 -19.03 -19.06 -6.09
C ILE A 16 -18.46 -18.60 -7.43
N ARG A 17 -18.31 -17.29 -7.61
CA ARG A 17 -17.75 -16.73 -8.83
C ARG A 17 -16.28 -17.09 -8.88
N GLU A 18 -15.92 -18.10 -9.66
CA GLU A 18 -14.52 -18.42 -9.94
C GLU A 18 -13.81 -17.21 -10.56
N ALA A 19 -12.61 -16.90 -10.06
CA ALA A 19 -11.80 -15.81 -10.57
C ALA A 19 -11.34 -16.13 -12.00
N SER A 20 -11.48 -15.17 -12.92
CA SER A 20 -10.97 -15.35 -14.27
C SER A 20 -9.44 -15.40 -14.28
N GLU A 21 -8.84 -16.16 -15.20
CA GLU A 21 -7.39 -16.15 -15.45
C GLU A 21 -6.81 -14.74 -15.61
N ARG A 22 -7.59 -13.79 -16.16
CA ARG A 22 -7.17 -12.40 -16.32
C ARG A 22 -7.06 -11.69 -14.97
N GLU A 23 -7.95 -12.01 -14.04
CA GLU A 23 -7.96 -11.45 -12.69
C GLU A 23 -6.79 -11.99 -11.86
N ILE A 24 -6.51 -13.29 -11.96
CA ILE A 24 -5.35 -13.91 -11.31
C ILE A 24 -4.05 -13.30 -11.84
N ARG A 25 -3.89 -13.18 -13.18
CA ARG A 25 -2.73 -12.52 -13.79
C ARG A 25 -2.54 -11.08 -13.32
N LEU A 26 -3.63 -10.32 -13.21
CA LEU A 26 -3.59 -8.95 -12.71
C LEU A 26 -3.11 -8.90 -11.26
N VAL A 27 -3.63 -9.76 -10.39
CA VAL A 27 -3.23 -9.81 -8.98
C VAL A 27 -1.75 -10.17 -8.86
N ILE A 28 -1.27 -11.19 -9.57
CA ILE A 28 0.15 -11.58 -9.56
C ILE A 28 1.04 -10.42 -10.03
N ALA A 29 0.68 -9.76 -11.14
CA ALA A 29 1.45 -8.64 -11.67
C ALA A 29 1.49 -7.46 -10.69
N ALA A 30 0.35 -7.13 -10.08
CA ALA A 30 0.26 -6.08 -9.08
C ALA A 30 1.07 -6.41 -7.80
N SER A 31 1.02 -7.66 -7.31
CA SER A 31 1.82 -8.07 -6.14
C SER A 31 3.32 -8.02 -6.43
N SER A 32 3.70 -8.40 -7.65
CA SER A 32 5.10 -8.32 -8.10
C SER A 32 5.56 -6.86 -8.17
N ALA A 33 4.70 -5.97 -8.68
CA ALA A 33 4.99 -4.54 -8.76
C ALA A 33 5.13 -3.89 -7.38
N GLY A 34 4.22 -4.16 -6.44
CA GLY A 34 4.32 -3.64 -5.07
C GLY A 34 5.58 -4.15 -4.36
N THR A 35 5.90 -5.43 -4.50
CA THR A 35 7.18 -6.00 -4.00
C THR A 35 8.39 -5.27 -4.60
N ILE A 36 8.40 -5.00 -5.91
CA ILE A 36 9.49 -4.24 -6.54
C ILE A 36 9.58 -2.82 -5.98
N PHE A 37 8.45 -2.13 -5.82
CA PHE A 37 8.43 -0.78 -5.25
C PHE A 37 8.96 -0.75 -3.82
N GLU A 38 8.65 -1.78 -3.03
CA GLU A 38 9.12 -1.91 -1.65
C GLU A 38 10.64 -2.02 -1.61
N TRP A 39 11.20 -2.98 -2.36
CA TRP A 39 12.64 -3.18 -2.41
C TRP A 39 13.37 -1.98 -3.00
N TYR A 40 12.83 -1.39 -4.07
CA TYR A 40 13.39 -0.18 -4.68
C TYR A 40 13.53 0.94 -3.64
N ASP A 41 12.46 1.24 -2.90
CA ASP A 41 12.46 2.29 -1.90
C ASP A 41 13.41 1.99 -0.74
N PHE A 42 13.50 0.73 -0.30
CA PHE A 42 14.44 0.30 0.73
C PHE A 42 15.89 0.50 0.32
N PHE A 43 16.22 0.12 -0.93
CA PHE A 43 17.56 0.33 -1.46
C PHE A 43 17.90 1.81 -1.56
N ILE A 44 16.97 2.65 -2.03
CA ILE A 44 17.20 4.10 -2.12
C ILE A 44 17.44 4.71 -0.75
N TYR A 45 16.61 4.40 0.25
CA TYR A 45 16.80 4.94 1.59
C TYR A 45 18.01 4.39 2.32
N GLY A 46 18.38 3.13 2.10
CA GLY A 46 19.57 2.52 2.68
C GLY A 46 20.87 3.06 2.07
N THR A 47 20.93 3.15 0.74
CA THR A 47 22.16 3.51 0.01
C THR A 47 22.36 5.01 -0.16
N LEU A 48 21.27 5.78 -0.28
CA LEU A 48 21.31 7.23 -0.53
C LEU A 48 20.94 8.05 0.70
N ALA A 49 21.03 7.49 1.91
CA ALA A 49 20.62 8.15 3.14
C ALA A 49 21.25 9.55 3.33
N GLY A 50 22.53 9.70 3.01
CA GLY A 50 23.22 10.99 3.08
C GLY A 50 22.67 12.03 2.10
N LEU A 51 22.36 11.63 0.86
CA LEU A 51 21.79 12.52 -0.15
C LEU A 51 20.35 12.92 0.19
N ILE A 52 19.54 11.97 0.64
CA ILE A 52 18.15 12.21 1.05
C ILE A 52 18.14 13.13 2.28
N GLY A 53 19.05 12.91 3.23
CA GLY A 53 19.21 13.73 4.43
C GLY A 53 19.50 15.18 4.07
N ALA A 54 20.52 15.41 3.23
CA ALA A 54 20.88 16.75 2.77
C ALA A 54 19.77 17.41 1.95
N ALA A 55 19.04 16.65 1.13
CA ALA A 55 18.00 17.19 0.25
C ALA A 55 16.70 17.55 0.97
N PHE A 56 16.27 16.75 1.95
CA PHE A 56 14.94 16.84 2.55
C PHE A 56 14.93 17.15 4.05
N PHE A 57 16.02 16.92 4.78
CA PHE A 57 16.08 17.10 6.23
C PHE A 57 17.20 18.09 6.60
N PRO A 58 17.06 19.40 6.29
CA PRO A 58 18.11 20.38 6.51
C PRO A 58 18.46 20.49 7.99
N SER A 59 19.76 20.40 8.30
CA SER A 59 20.30 20.46 9.66
C SER A 59 21.80 20.78 9.57
N ASP A 60 22.33 21.51 10.56
CA ASP A 60 23.77 21.82 10.66
C ASP A 60 24.62 20.60 11.07
N ASN A 61 23.97 19.48 11.40
CA ASN A 61 24.61 18.23 11.80
C ASN A 61 24.24 17.12 10.81
N GLU A 62 25.22 16.62 10.06
CA GLU A 62 25.06 15.54 9.07
C GLU A 62 24.55 14.23 9.69
N THR A 63 24.99 13.91 10.91
CA THR A 63 24.51 12.70 11.62
C THR A 63 23.01 12.82 11.90
N LEU A 64 22.53 13.99 12.30
CA LEU A 64 21.10 14.22 12.52
C LEU A 64 20.30 14.07 11.22
N GLN A 65 20.82 14.53 10.08
CA GLN A 65 20.16 14.36 8.78
C GLN A 65 19.94 12.88 8.46
N ILE A 66 20.99 12.05 8.60
CA ILE A 66 20.92 10.61 8.35
C ILE A 66 19.95 9.94 9.32
N LEU A 67 20.01 10.29 10.61
CA LEU A 67 19.08 9.76 11.62
C LEU A 67 17.62 10.11 11.29
N LEU A 68 17.33 11.30 10.76
CA LEU A 68 15.98 11.68 10.35
C LEU A 68 15.50 10.89 9.13
N VAL A 69 16.38 10.58 8.18
CA VAL A 69 16.05 9.69 7.05
C VAL A 69 15.69 8.29 7.55
N TRP A 70 16.48 7.74 8.47
CA TRP A 70 16.22 6.42 9.06
C TRP A 70 14.99 6.42 9.96
N ALA A 71 14.72 7.52 10.67
CA ALA A 71 13.50 7.70 11.43
C ALA A 71 12.28 7.73 10.49
N GLY A 72 12.35 8.46 9.36
CA GLY A 72 11.30 8.46 8.35
C GLY A 72 11.08 7.08 7.73
N PHE A 73 12.17 6.33 7.50
CA PHE A 73 12.11 4.93 7.09
C PHE A 73 11.38 4.06 8.13
N ALA A 74 11.78 4.16 9.40
CA ALA A 74 11.15 3.44 10.51
C ALA A 74 9.66 3.80 10.68
N VAL A 75 9.29 5.07 10.47
CA VAL A 75 7.89 5.51 10.46
C VAL A 75 7.11 4.76 9.38
N GLY A 76 7.60 4.68 8.15
CA GLY A 76 6.95 3.90 7.09
C GLY A 76 6.66 2.45 7.50
N PHE A 77 7.62 1.78 8.14
CA PHE A 77 7.40 0.43 8.69
C PHE A 77 6.39 0.40 9.85
N GLY A 78 6.48 1.36 10.77
CA GLY A 78 5.62 1.44 11.94
C GLY A 78 4.14 1.59 11.61
N PHE A 79 3.81 2.13 10.43
CA PHE A 79 2.43 2.25 9.96
C PHE A 79 1.89 1.00 9.26
N ARG A 80 2.72 -0.01 8.95
CA ARG A 80 2.26 -1.26 8.32
C ARG A 80 1.22 -2.03 9.14
N PRO A 81 1.35 -2.20 10.46
CA PRO A 81 0.31 -2.86 11.25
C PRO A 81 -1.03 -2.14 11.16
N LEU A 82 -1.03 -0.79 11.15
CA LEU A 82 -2.23 0.01 10.98
C LEU A 82 -2.84 -0.18 9.59
N GLY A 83 -2.00 -0.25 8.56
CA GLY A 83 -2.39 -0.59 7.21
C GLY A 83 -3.05 -1.96 7.11
N ALA A 84 -2.45 -2.98 7.72
CA ALA A 84 -2.97 -4.34 7.74
C ALA A 84 -4.35 -4.42 8.40
N ILE A 85 -4.55 -3.71 9.51
CA ILE A 85 -5.86 -3.64 10.18
C ILE A 85 -6.89 -2.93 9.28
N LEU A 86 -6.54 -1.75 8.75
CA LEU A 86 -7.45 -0.93 7.94
C LEU A 86 -7.86 -1.65 6.65
N PHE A 87 -6.88 -2.09 5.86
CA PHE A 87 -7.13 -2.71 4.56
C PHE A 87 -7.53 -4.18 4.70
N GLY A 88 -7.22 -4.86 5.80
CA GLY A 88 -7.83 -6.15 6.14
C GLY A 88 -9.34 -6.02 6.33
N PHE A 89 -9.76 -5.07 7.17
CA PHE A 89 -11.19 -4.78 7.38
C PHE A 89 -11.91 -4.34 6.10
N LEU A 90 -11.29 -3.44 5.30
CA LEU A 90 -11.85 -3.03 4.02
C LEU A 90 -11.89 -4.19 3.02
N GLY A 91 -10.90 -5.08 3.05
CA GLY A 91 -10.84 -6.29 2.22
C GLY A 91 -12.01 -7.22 2.47
N ASP A 92 -12.33 -7.46 3.74
CA ASP A 92 -13.46 -8.31 4.13
C ASP A 92 -14.82 -7.68 3.78
N ARG A 93 -14.93 -6.34 3.77
CA ARG A 93 -16.19 -5.62 3.53
C ARG A 93 -16.45 -5.24 2.08
N LEU A 94 -15.43 -4.79 1.35
CA LEU A 94 -15.52 -4.27 -0.02
C LEU A 94 -15.00 -5.27 -1.06
N GLY A 95 -14.34 -6.33 -0.63
CA GLY A 95 -13.74 -7.36 -1.46
C GLY A 95 -12.21 -7.27 -1.49
N ARG A 96 -11.57 -8.44 -1.37
CA ARG A 96 -10.11 -8.59 -1.25
C ARG A 96 -9.37 -8.04 -2.48
N LYS A 97 -9.78 -8.44 -3.68
CA LYS A 97 -9.17 -7.99 -4.95
C LYS A 97 -9.20 -6.47 -5.11
N TYR A 98 -10.36 -5.86 -4.86
CA TYR A 98 -10.51 -4.41 -5.00
C TYR A 98 -9.60 -3.68 -4.02
N THR A 99 -9.63 -4.08 -2.75
CA THR A 99 -8.83 -3.46 -1.70
C THR A 99 -7.33 -3.61 -1.96
N PHE A 100 -6.91 -4.79 -2.43
CA PHE A 100 -5.53 -5.04 -2.86
C PHE A 100 -5.09 -4.13 -4.02
N LEU A 101 -5.91 -3.93 -5.05
CA LEU A 101 -5.59 -3.02 -6.14
C LEU A 101 -5.49 -1.56 -5.67
N VAL A 102 -6.33 -1.17 -4.70
CA VAL A 102 -6.26 0.15 -4.06
C VAL A 102 -4.92 0.34 -3.33
N THR A 103 -4.46 -0.66 -2.56
CA THR A 103 -3.18 -0.55 -1.83
C THR A 103 -2.00 -0.46 -2.78
N VAL A 104 -1.93 -1.32 -3.82
CA VAL A 104 -0.86 -1.27 -4.81
C VAL A 104 -0.84 0.08 -5.54
N THR A 105 -2.01 0.62 -5.89
CA THR A 105 -2.11 1.93 -6.54
C THR A 105 -1.68 3.06 -5.61
N LEU A 106 -2.13 3.04 -4.35
CA LEU A 106 -1.73 4.03 -3.34
C LEU A 106 -0.22 4.03 -3.14
N MET A 107 0.39 2.85 -3.06
CA MET A 107 1.83 2.70 -2.95
C MET A 107 2.54 3.29 -4.18
N GLY A 108 2.13 2.93 -5.40
CA GLY A 108 2.74 3.45 -6.63
C GLY A 108 2.66 4.98 -6.74
N VAL A 109 1.50 5.56 -6.42
CA VAL A 109 1.30 7.02 -6.40
C VAL A 109 2.18 7.68 -5.35
N ALA A 110 2.27 7.10 -4.14
CA ALA A 110 3.12 7.66 -3.09
C ALA A 110 4.61 7.57 -3.46
N THR A 111 5.07 6.44 -4.03
CA THR A 111 6.45 6.27 -4.50
C THR A 111 6.80 7.25 -5.62
N ALA A 112 5.92 7.42 -6.61
CA ALA A 112 6.12 8.44 -7.65
C ALA A 112 6.09 9.86 -7.06
N GLY A 113 5.20 10.10 -6.09
CA GLY A 113 5.10 11.35 -5.36
C GLY A 113 6.41 11.75 -4.69
N VAL A 114 7.08 10.81 -4.01
CA VAL A 114 8.39 11.06 -3.36
C VAL A 114 9.43 11.57 -4.37
N GLY A 115 9.47 10.99 -5.57
CA GLY A 115 10.38 11.40 -6.63
C GLY A 115 10.10 12.78 -7.21
N MET A 116 8.91 13.34 -6.99
CA MET A 116 8.51 14.66 -7.48
C MET A 116 8.66 15.78 -6.44
N ILE A 117 9.06 15.46 -5.20
CA ILE A 117 9.16 16.46 -4.12
C ILE A 117 10.36 17.39 -4.37
N PRO A 118 10.16 18.72 -4.41
CA PRO A 118 11.26 19.67 -4.42
C PRO A 118 12.10 19.59 -3.12
N THR A 119 13.38 19.95 -3.20
CA THR A 119 14.26 19.93 -2.02
C THR A 119 13.80 20.92 -0.94
N ALA A 120 14.27 20.72 0.29
CA ALA A 120 14.03 21.63 1.40
C ALA A 120 14.61 23.03 1.14
N ALA A 121 15.62 23.16 0.28
CA ALA A 121 16.11 24.47 -0.18
C ALA A 121 15.04 25.24 -1.01
N SER A 122 14.13 24.54 -1.68
CA SER A 122 13.09 25.13 -2.53
C SER A 122 11.79 25.42 -1.79
N ILE A 123 11.35 24.49 -0.93
CA ILE A 123 10.03 24.55 -0.26
C ILE A 123 10.11 24.52 1.28
N GLY A 124 11.31 24.60 1.85
CA GLY A 124 11.52 24.64 3.30
C GLY A 124 11.05 23.38 4.01
N ILE A 125 10.48 23.55 5.21
CA ILE A 125 10.00 22.47 6.08
C ILE A 125 8.84 21.66 5.48
N ALA A 126 8.20 22.15 4.42
CA ALA A 126 7.20 21.38 3.70
C ALA A 126 7.80 20.10 3.08
N ALA A 127 9.06 20.13 2.63
CA ALA A 127 9.70 18.97 2.00
C ALA A 127 9.75 17.74 2.93
N PRO A 128 10.31 17.81 4.16
CA PRO A 128 10.32 16.67 5.06
C PRO A 128 8.91 16.26 5.49
N ILE A 129 7.97 17.20 5.67
CA ILE A 129 6.59 16.88 6.04
C ILE A 129 5.91 16.05 4.95
N ILE A 130 6.05 16.46 3.68
CA ILE A 130 5.48 15.73 2.54
C ILE A 130 6.15 14.37 2.41
N VAL A 131 7.48 14.29 2.50
CA VAL A 131 8.23 13.03 2.46
C VAL A 131 7.67 12.06 3.52
N ILE A 132 7.59 12.48 4.78
CA ILE A 132 7.08 11.66 5.88
C ILE A 132 5.62 11.28 5.67
N GLY A 133 4.79 12.21 5.20
CA GLY A 133 3.39 11.92 4.85
C GLY A 133 3.28 10.82 3.79
N LEU A 134 4.07 10.89 2.72
CA LEU A 134 4.12 9.83 1.71
C LEU A 134 4.67 8.52 2.28
N ARG A 135 5.63 8.55 3.20
CA ARG A 135 6.09 7.33 3.91
C ARG A 135 4.99 6.66 4.69
N ILE A 136 4.17 7.44 5.38
CA ILE A 136 3.01 6.93 6.12
C ILE A 136 2.04 6.26 5.15
N LEU A 137 1.73 6.91 4.02
CA LEU A 137 0.84 6.33 2.99
C LEU A 137 1.39 5.02 2.40
N GLN A 138 2.70 4.96 2.10
CA GLN A 138 3.37 3.75 1.64
C GLN A 138 3.30 2.63 2.69
N GLY A 139 3.57 2.97 3.96
CA GLY A 139 3.49 2.05 5.08
C GLY A 139 2.10 1.44 5.25
N LEU A 140 1.06 2.29 5.22
CA LEU A 140 -0.33 1.86 5.27
C LEU A 140 -0.68 0.94 4.09
N ALA A 141 -0.30 1.31 2.87
CA ALA A 141 -0.56 0.51 1.67
C ALA A 141 0.06 -0.90 1.78
N LEU A 142 1.34 -0.97 2.13
CA LEU A 142 2.09 -2.23 2.26
C LEU A 142 1.52 -3.15 3.34
N GLY A 143 0.99 -2.58 4.42
CA GLY A 143 0.30 -3.36 5.45
C GLY A 143 -0.87 -4.17 4.92
N GLY A 144 -1.64 -3.60 3.99
CA GLY A 144 -2.81 -4.25 3.39
C GLY A 144 -2.50 -5.19 2.24
N GLU A 145 -1.38 -4.98 1.55
CA GLU A 145 -1.04 -5.65 0.29
C GLU A 145 -0.82 -7.16 0.46
N TYR A 146 0.08 -7.55 1.39
CA TYR A 146 0.44 -8.95 1.61
C TYR A 146 -0.74 -9.80 2.10
N GLY A 147 -1.56 -9.26 3.02
CA GLY A 147 -2.74 -9.97 3.54
C GLY A 147 -3.85 -10.11 2.49
N GLY A 148 -4.09 -9.08 1.68
CA GLY A 148 -5.10 -9.10 0.63
C GLY A 148 -4.77 -10.10 -0.49
N ALA A 149 -3.51 -10.11 -0.94
CA ALA A 149 -3.06 -11.01 -2.02
C ALA A 149 -3.01 -12.47 -1.58
N ALA A 150 -2.40 -12.78 -0.43
CA ALA A 150 -2.24 -14.15 0.04
C ALA A 150 -3.60 -14.83 0.26
N ILE A 151 -4.57 -14.11 0.81
CA ILE A 151 -5.89 -14.68 1.05
C ILE A 151 -6.69 -14.79 -0.25
N TYR A 152 -6.61 -13.80 -1.15
CA TYR A 152 -7.28 -13.91 -2.46
C TYR A 152 -6.81 -15.12 -3.26
N VAL A 153 -5.49 -15.41 -3.24
CA VAL A 153 -4.90 -16.60 -3.87
C VAL A 153 -5.20 -17.88 -3.10
N ALA A 154 -5.34 -17.85 -1.78
CA ALA A 154 -5.74 -19.05 -1.02
C ALA A 154 -7.23 -19.41 -1.21
N GLU A 155 -8.07 -18.42 -1.49
CA GLU A 155 -9.50 -18.59 -1.72
C GLU A 155 -9.86 -19.05 -3.15
N HIS A 156 -8.91 -19.06 -4.10
CA HIS A 156 -9.13 -19.38 -5.53
C HIS A 156 -8.01 -20.23 -6.11
#